data_AF-A0A5C8NHD4-F1
#
_entry.id   AF-A0A5C8NHD4-F1
#
_cell.length_a   1.000
_cell.length_b   1.000
_cell.length_c   1.000
_cell.angle_alpha   90.00
_cell.angle_beta   90.00
_cell.angle_gamma   90.00
#
_symmetry.space_group_name_H-M   'P 1'
#
loop_
_entity.id
_entity.type
_entity.pdbx_description
1 polymer ?
#
loop_
_entity_poly.entity_id
_entity_poly.type
_entity_poly.pdbx_seq_one_letter_code
_entity_poly.pdbx_strand_id
1 'polypeptide(L)' 'MKLFKPMGEKESSNWKKGAIVGFYTYVLISAVNYFYYLATENSLFSPSFVFWSGLLVAFLFELIFNLKYKRQSDIKSK' A
#
# COMPACT_ATOMS: atom_id res chain seq x y z
N MET A 1 -5.16 11.05 26.80
CA MET A 1 -4.30 11.76 25.81
C MET A 1 -4.69 11.28 24.42
N LYS A 2 -4.95 12.18 23.47
CA LYS A 2 -5.17 11.78 22.06
C LYS A 2 -3.79 11.59 21.42
N LEU A 3 -3.38 10.33 21.27
CA LEU A 3 -2.10 9.98 20.64
C LEU A 3 -2.10 10.19 19.12
N PHE A 4 -3.28 10.39 18.52
CA PHE A 4 -3.43 10.55 17.08
C PHE A 4 -4.42 11.68 16.75
N LYS A 5 -4.02 12.52 15.80
CA LYS A 5 -4.92 13.50 15.18
C LYS A 5 -5.93 12.74 14.31
N PRO A 6 -7.23 13.08 14.36
CA PRO A 6 -8.21 12.48 13.47
C PRO A 6 -7.83 12.78 12.01
N MET A 7 -7.80 11.74 11.18
CA MET A 7 -7.55 11.85 9.74
C MET A 7 -8.67 12.68 9.08
N GLY A 8 -8.31 13.56 8.16
CA GLY A 8 -9.30 14.24 7.33
C GLY A 8 -10.03 13.26 6.41
N GLU A 9 -11.26 13.58 5.97
CA GLU A 9 -12.04 12.72 5.06
C GLU A 9 -11.26 12.36 3.77
N LYS A 10 -10.47 13.31 3.26
CA LYS A 10 -9.63 13.13 2.07
C LYS A 10 -8.43 12.23 2.33
N GLU A 11 -7.76 12.39 3.47
CA GLU A 11 -6.65 11.52 3.88
C GLU A 11 -7.14 10.09 4.07
N SER A 12 -8.31 9.92 4.70
CA SER A 12 -8.96 8.62 4.84
C SER A 12 -9.30 7.97 3.48
N SER A 13 -9.76 8.76 2.51
CA SER A 13 -10.03 8.28 1.15
C SER A 13 -8.76 7.84 0.42
N ASN A 14 -7.67 8.61 0.52
CA ASN A 14 -6.38 8.26 -0.08
C ASN A 14 -5.76 7.02 0.57
N TRP A 15 -5.85 6.92 1.90
CA TRP A 15 -5.44 5.72 2.64
C TRP A 15 -6.22 4.49 2.18
N LYS A 16 -7.55 4.56 2.06
CA LYS A 16 -8.35 3.44 1.54
C LYS A 16 -7.90 3.00 0.16
N LYS A 17 -7.58 3.92 -0.75
CA LYS A 17 -7.03 3.59 -2.07
C LYS A 17 -5.68 2.90 -1.97
N GLY A 18 -4.76 3.43 -1.17
CA GLY A 18 -3.45 2.82 -0.92
C GLY A 18 -3.58 1.42 -0.33
N ALA A 19 -4.43 1.25 0.68
CA ALA A 19 -4.71 -0.04 1.31
C ALA A 19 -5.27 -1.08 0.33
N ILE A 20 -6.19 -0.67 -0.56
CA ILE A 20 -6.72 -1.55 -1.62
C ILE A 20 -5.59 -2.00 -2.56
N VAL A 21 -4.75 -1.07 -3.03
CA VAL A 21 -3.63 -1.39 -3.93
C VAL A 21 -2.60 -2.29 -3.25
N GLY A 22 -2.25 -2.01 -2.00
CA GLY A 22 -1.33 -2.84 -1.21
C GLY A 22 -1.88 -4.23 -0.94
N PHE A 23 -3.19 -4.35 -0.66
CA PHE A 23 -3.86 -5.65 -0.49
C PHE A 23 -3.79 -6.48 -1.77
N TYR A 24 -4.13 -5.91 -2.93
CA TYR A 24 -4.03 -6.64 -4.20
C TYR A 24 -2.59 -7.02 -4.54
N THR A 25 -1.62 -6.18 -4.19
CA THR A 25 -0.20 -6.51 -4.36
C THR A 25 0.21 -7.69 -3.48
N TYR A 26 -0.20 -7.69 -2.21
CA TYR A 26 0.01 -8.81 -1.30
C TYR A 26 -0.59 -10.12 -1.84
N VAL A 27 -1.84 -10.08 -2.33
CA VAL A 27 -2.52 -11.26 -2.89
C VAL A 27 -1.78 -11.78 -4.12
N LEU A 28 -1.34 -10.89 -5.01
CA LEU A 28 -0.64 -11.26 -6.23
C LEU A 28 0.73 -11.88 -5.94
N ILE A 29 1.52 -11.29 -5.04
CA ILE A 29 2.82 -11.84 -4.63
C ILE A 29 2.62 -13.19 -3.91
N SER A 30 1.60 -13.30 -3.06
CA SER A 30 1.27 -14.55 -2.38
C SER A 30 0.90 -15.65 -3.37
N ALA A 31 0.11 -15.32 -4.40
CA ALA A 31 -0.27 -16.27 -5.45
C ALA A 31 0.96 -16.77 -6.22
N VAL A 32 1.86 -15.86 -6.62
CA VAL A 32 3.12 -16.23 -7.29
C VAL A 32 3.98 -17.11 -6.39
N ASN A 33 4.13 -16.76 -5.10
CA ASN A 33 4.91 -17.55 -4.15
C ASN A 33 4.33 -18.96 -3.97
N TYR A 34 3.00 -19.07 -3.95
CA TYR A 34 2.31 -20.35 -3.81
C TYR A 34 2.46 -21.22 -5.07
N PHE A 35 2.28 -20.66 -6.28
CA PHE A 35 2.51 -21.41 -7.51
C PHE A 35 3.96 -21.89 -7.63
N TYR A 36 4.93 -21.08 -7.20
CA TYR A 36 6.33 -21.49 -7.17
C TYR A 36 6.58 -22.64 -6.20
N TYR A 37 5.96 -22.58 -5.01
CA TYR A 37 6.01 -23.68 -4.05
C TYR A 37 5.42 -24.98 -4.61
N LEU A 38 4.28 -24.91 -5.30
CA LEU A 38 3.70 -26.09 -5.95
C LEU A 38 4.61 -26.70 -7.04
N ALA A 39 5.38 -25.88 -7.73
CA ALA A 39 6.26 -26.33 -8.82
C ALA A 39 7.62 -26.84 -8.34
N THR A 40 8.12 -26.37 -7.20
CA THR A 40 9.52 -26.58 -6.78
C THR A 40 9.69 -27.13 -5.37
N GLU A 41 8.58 -27.26 -4.62
CA GLU A 41 8.55 -27.57 -3.17
C GLU A 41 9.36 -26.59 -2.30
N ASN A 42 9.82 -25.48 -2.88
CA ASN A 42 10.60 -24.44 -2.22
C ASN A 42 9.82 -23.12 -2.18
N SER A 43 10.05 -22.30 -1.16
CA SER A 43 9.48 -20.95 -1.09
C SER A 43 10.36 -19.95 -1.85
N LEU A 44 9.75 -19.11 -2.69
CA LEU A 44 10.46 -18.06 -3.43
C LEU A 44 10.74 -16.87 -2.50
N PHE A 45 9.73 -16.47 -1.73
CA PHE A 45 9.79 -15.39 -0.77
C PHE A 45 9.42 -15.88 0.63
N SER A 46 10.08 -15.29 1.64
CA SER A 46 9.70 -15.52 3.03
C SER A 46 8.33 -14.91 3.33
N PRO A 47 7.52 -15.51 4.23
CA PRO A 47 6.20 -14.97 4.59
C PRO A 47 6.26 -13.52 5.07
N SER A 48 7.30 -13.18 5.85
CA SER A 48 7.54 -11.80 6.29
C SER A 48 7.76 -10.85 5.12
N PHE A 49 8.55 -11.24 4.11
CA PHE A 49 8.79 -10.40 2.94
C PHE A 49 7.50 -10.13 2.17
N VAL A 50 6.68 -11.17 1.94
CA VAL A 50 5.40 -11.03 1.25
C VAL A 50 4.47 -10.08 2.00
N PHE A 51 4.35 -10.23 3.32
CA PHE A 51 3.56 -9.33 4.16
C PHE A 51 4.04 -7.88 4.08
N TRP A 52 5.34 -7.65 4.31
CA TRP A 52 5.91 -6.30 4.31
C TRP A 52 5.84 -5.64 2.94
N SER A 53 5.95 -6.41 1.84
CA SER A 53 5.86 -5.86 0.48
C SER A 53 4.49 -5.22 0.19
N GLY A 54 3.38 -5.87 0.58
CA GLY A 54 2.04 -5.32 0.41
C GLY A 54 1.82 -4.07 1.26
N LEU A 55 2.35 -4.07 2.50
CA LEU A 55 2.27 -2.94 3.40
C LEU A 55 3.08 -1.74 2.89
N LEU A 56 4.30 -1.99 2.39
CA LEU A 56 5.18 -0.96 1.84
C LEU A 56 4.50 -0.31 0.63
N VAL A 57 3.89 -1.09 -0.26
CA VAL A 57 3.15 -0.57 -1.42
C VAL A 57 1.94 0.25 -0.99
N ALA A 58 1.18 -0.16 0.04
CA ALA A 58 0.06 0.62 0.55
C ALA A 58 0.49 2.02 1.00
N PHE A 59 1.54 2.11 1.82
CA PHE A 59 2.09 3.38 2.29
C PHE A 59 2.73 4.20 1.18
N LEU A 60 3.44 3.57 0.24
CA LEU A 60 4.06 4.28 -0.88
C LEU A 60 2.99 4.96 -1.74
N PHE A 61 1.89 4.25 -2.05
CA PHE A 61 0.78 4.81 -2.82
C PHE A 61 0.06 5.93 -2.08
N GLU A 62 -0.19 5.78 -0.77
CA GLU A 62 -0.74 6.86 0.04
C GLU A 62 0.14 8.12 -0.03
N LEU A 63 1.46 7.95 0.11
CA LEU A 63 2.43 9.04 0.08
C LEU A 63 2.43 9.74 -1.30
N ILE A 64 2.43 8.96 -2.39
CA ILE A 64 2.36 9.49 -3.76
C ILE A 64 1.06 10.27 -3.99
N PHE A 65 -0.09 9.75 -3.53
CA PHE A 65 -1.37 10.43 -3.67
C PHE A 65 -1.43 11.73 -2.86
N ASN A 66 -0.94 11.72 -1.63
CA ASN A 66 -0.89 12.92 -0.79
C ASN A 66 0.06 13.98 -1.37
N LEU A 67 1.23 13.59 -1.91
CA LEU A 67 2.16 14.52 -2.58
C LEU A 67 1.55 15.11 -3.87
N LYS A 68 0.93 14.28 -4.71
CA LYS A 68 0.30 14.73 -5.96
C LYS A 68 -0.83 15.71 -5.68
N TYR A 69 -1.62 15.47 -4.63
CA TYR A 69 -2.70 16.36 -4.23
C TYR A 69 -2.17 17.72 -3.73
N LYS A 70 -1.16 17.73 -2.86
CA LYS A 70 -0.55 18.98 -2.34
C LYS A 70 -0.05 19.87 -3.50
N ARG A 71 0.55 19.26 -4.52
CA ARG A 71 1.00 19.97 -5.73
C ARG A 71 -0.16 20.53 -6.56
N GLN A 72 -1.30 19.83 -6.63
CA GLN A 72 -2.49 20.34 -7.36
C GLN A 72 -3.23 21.45 -6.60
N SER A 73 -3.26 21.41 -5.25
CA SER A 73 -3.87 22.49 -4.47
C SER A 73 -3.10 23.81 -4.58
N ASP A 74 -1.76 23.76 -4.64
CA ASP A 74 -0.92 24.96 -4.83
C ASP A 74 -1.09 25.57 -6.23
N ILE A 75 -1.33 24.76 -7.27
CA ILE A 75 -1.54 25.25 -8.64
C ILE A 75 -2.91 25.94 -8.80
N LYS A 76 -3.93 25.53 -8.03
CA LYS A 76 -5.29 26.06 -8.14
C LYS A 76 -5.53 27.34 -7.33
N SER A 77 -4.57 27.76 -6.50
CA SER A 77 -4.64 28.98 -5.67
C SER A 77 -3.89 30.17 -6.28
N LYS A 78 -3.34 30.02 -7.48
CA LYS A 78 -2.60 31.05 -8.21
C LYS A 78 -3.36 31.40 -9.49
#